data_AF-A0A368KQM9-F1
#
_entry.id   AF-A0A368KQM9-F1
#
_cell.length_a   1.000
_cell.length_b   1.000
_cell.length_c   1.000
_cell.angle_alpha   90.00
_cell.angle_beta   90.00
_cell.angle_gamma   90.00
#
_symmetry.space_group_name_H-M   'P 1'
#
loop_
_entity.id
_entity.type
_entity.pdbx_description
1 polymer ?
#
loop_
_entity_poly.entity_id
_entity_poly.type
_entity_poly.pdbx_seq_one_letter_code
_entity_poly.pdbx_strand_id
1 'polypeptide(L)'
;MARRSKLGQSQREAEARRFRQQCEFIVWGSKGKAPSVGISLPGSFRVSLVRGTKRVHAAQKTVKLISEVCRCTRHQENPKVLDPFAGSWTTLLAARRQGIQAVGVE
;
A
#
# COMPACT_ATOMS: atom_id res chain seq x y z
N MET A 1 26.77 -34.08 2.41
CA MET A 1 25.98 -33.38 3.44
C MET A 1 26.53 -31.97 3.63
N ALA A 2 25.85 -30.93 3.13
CA ALA A 2 26.32 -29.55 3.25
C ALA A 2 26.06 -29.01 4.67
N ARG A 3 27.13 -28.58 5.36
CA ARG A 3 27.05 -27.86 6.64
C ARG A 3 26.26 -26.57 6.44
N ARG A 4 25.01 -26.54 6.89
CA ARG A 4 24.21 -25.31 6.99
C ARG A 4 24.92 -24.35 7.95
N SER A 5 25.13 -23.10 7.53
CA SER A 5 25.87 -22.12 8.31
C SER A 5 25.10 -21.73 9.58
N LYS A 6 25.76 -21.78 10.74
CA LYS A 6 25.20 -21.43 12.06
C LYS A 6 24.60 -20.01 12.09
N LEU A 7 25.10 -19.11 11.25
CA LEU A 7 24.62 -17.73 11.12
C LEU A 7 23.14 -17.66 10.68
N GLY A 8 22.74 -18.51 9.73
CA GLY A 8 21.36 -18.54 9.22
C GLY A 8 20.37 -19.27 10.14
N GLN A 9 20.87 -20.04 11.12
CA GLN A 9 20.06 -20.73 12.12
C GLN A 9 19.59 -19.75 13.21
N SER A 10 20.50 -18.91 13.74
CA SER A 10 20.20 -17.93 14.79
C SER A 10 19.15 -16.87 14.38
N GLN A 11 19.20 -16.38 13.13
CA GLN A 11 18.19 -15.44 12.61
C GLN A 11 16.82 -16.10 12.43
N ARG A 12 16.76 -17.35 11.96
CA ARG A 12 15.49 -18.09 11.80
C ARG A 12 14.84 -18.43 13.14
N GLU A 13 15.65 -18.71 14.16
CA GLU A 13 15.19 -18.95 15.53
C GLU A 13 14.64 -17.67 16.19
N ALA A 14 15.24 -16.52 15.91
CA ALA A 14 14.73 -15.22 16.37
C ALA A 14 13.39 -14.84 15.70
N GLU A 15 13.19 -15.20 14.43
CA GLU A 15 11.91 -15.02 13.73
C GLU A 15 10.80 -15.94 14.27
N ALA A 16 11.14 -17.13 14.76
CA ALA A 16 10.18 -18.11 15.27
C ALA A 16 9.46 -17.66 16.57
N ARG A 17 9.98 -16.64 17.27
CA ARG A 17 9.47 -16.18 18.59
C ARG A 17 8.72 -14.85 18.53
N ARG A 18 8.41 -14.34 17.33
CA ARG A 18 7.74 -13.04 17.13
C ARG A 18 6.50 -13.20 16.25
N PHE A 19 5.55 -12.28 16.38
CA PHE A 19 4.44 -12.21 15.43
C PHE A 19 4.97 -11.91 14.02
N ARG A 20 4.42 -12.61 13.02
CA ARG A 20 4.80 -12.40 11.61
C ARG A 20 4.41 -10.99 11.17
N GLN A 21 5.33 -10.31 10.50
CA GLN A 21 5.12 -9.01 9.86
C GLN A 21 4.31 -9.18 8.56
N GLN A 22 3.02 -9.51 8.71
CA GLN A 22 2.12 -9.87 7.60
C GLN A 22 1.13 -8.76 7.23
N CYS A 23 1.13 -7.66 7.99
CA CYS A 23 0.21 -6.54 7.81
C CYS A 23 0.98 -5.22 7.77
N GLU A 24 0.41 -4.28 7.03
CA GLU A 24 0.80 -2.87 7.05
C GLU A 24 -0.43 -2.05 7.42
N PHE A 25 -0.22 -0.87 7.97
CA PHE A 25 -1.30 -0.02 8.49
C PHE A 25 -1.50 1.22 7.63
N ILE A 26 -2.75 1.65 7.49
CA ILE A 26 -3.14 2.91 6.87
C ILE A 26 -3.90 3.71 7.92
N VAL A 27 -3.49 4.95 8.15
CA VAL A 27 -4.23 5.91 8.97
C VAL A 27 -5.09 6.76 8.04
N TRP A 28 -6.38 6.90 8.36
CA TRP A 28 -7.31 7.73 7.61
C TRP A 28 -7.83 8.88 8.47
N GLY A 29 -7.98 10.06 7.88
CA GLY A 29 -8.53 11.24 8.52
C GLY A 29 -9.04 12.25 7.51
N SER A 30 -9.90 13.16 7.98
CA SER A 30 -10.43 14.28 7.20
C SER A 30 -9.93 15.61 7.75
N LYS A 31 -9.77 16.61 6.88
CA LYS A 31 -9.59 17.99 7.32
C LYS A 31 -10.93 18.54 7.79
N GLY A 32 -11.13 18.63 9.11
CA GLY A 32 -12.41 19.06 9.70
C GLY A 32 -13.49 17.99 9.58
N LYS A 33 -14.76 18.41 9.56
CA LYS A 33 -15.92 17.51 9.54
C LYS A 33 -15.93 16.69 8.24
N ALA A 34 -16.00 15.37 8.37
CA ALA A 34 -16.10 14.47 7.23
C ALA A 34 -17.43 14.69 6.47
N PRO A 35 -17.43 14.59 5.12
CA PRO A 35 -18.67 14.64 4.34
C PRO A 35 -19.66 13.56 4.77
N SER A 36 -20.95 13.87 4.76
CA SER A 36 -22.02 12.89 4.98
C SER A 36 -22.25 11.96 3.79
N VAL A 37 -21.68 12.30 2.63
CA VAL A 37 -21.73 11.54 1.39
C VAL A 37 -20.42 10.79 1.17
N GLY A 38 -20.49 9.52 0.78
CA GLY A 38 -19.30 8.72 0.49
C GLY A 38 -19.53 7.23 0.63
N ILE A 39 -18.43 6.48 0.57
CA ILE A 39 -18.41 5.03 0.78
C ILE A 39 -17.57 4.70 2.01
N SER A 40 -18.00 3.69 2.77
CA SER A 40 -17.14 3.07 3.76
C SER A 40 -16.22 2.06 3.07
N LEU A 41 -14.91 2.24 3.20
CA LEU A 41 -13.94 1.23 2.77
C LEU A 41 -13.87 0.07 3.77
N PRO A 42 -13.42 -1.13 3.35
CA PRO A 42 -13.13 -2.22 4.28
C PRO A 42 -12.09 -1.81 5.33
N GLY A 43 -12.28 -2.23 6.58
CA GLY A 43 -11.31 -2.00 7.66
C GLY A 43 -10.00 -2.79 7.53
N SER A 44 -9.93 -3.76 6.62
CA SER A 44 -8.71 -4.47 6.27
C SER A 44 -8.71 -4.89 4.80
N PHE A 45 -7.53 -4.90 4.19
CA PHE A 45 -7.34 -5.32 2.80
C PHE A 45 -6.43 -6.54 2.74
N ARG A 46 -6.90 -7.62 2.11
CA ARG A 46 -6.07 -8.81 1.85
C ARG A 46 -5.56 -8.77 0.41
N VAL A 47 -4.29 -8.39 0.25
CA VAL A 47 -3.64 -8.25 -1.05
C VAL A 47 -2.30 -8.99 -1.08
N SER A 48 -1.97 -9.59 -2.22
CA SER A 48 -0.67 -10.22 -2.45
C SER A 48 0.36 -9.16 -2.82
N LEU A 49 1.48 -9.09 -2.09
CA LEU A 49 2.58 -8.18 -2.38
C LEU A 49 3.14 -8.40 -3.79
N VAL A 50 3.71 -7.34 -4.39
CA VAL A 50 4.51 -7.47 -5.62
C VAL A 50 5.81 -8.21 -5.26
N ARG A 51 6.08 -9.34 -5.93
CA ARG A 51 7.21 -10.23 -5.60
C ARG A 51 8.16 -10.43 -6.78
N GLY A 52 9.39 -10.81 -6.46
CA GLY A 52 10.41 -11.22 -7.43
C GLY A 52 10.78 -10.11 -8.41
N THR A 53 11.08 -10.49 -9.64
CA THR A 53 11.54 -9.60 -10.73
C THR A 53 10.51 -8.54 -11.15
N LYS A 54 9.25 -8.68 -10.74
CA LYS A 54 8.18 -7.69 -10.98
C LYS A 54 8.20 -6.52 -10.00
N ARG A 55 8.95 -6.64 -8.89
CA ARG A 55 9.11 -5.56 -7.91
C ARG A 55 10.20 -4.62 -8.40
N VAL A 56 9.85 -3.35 -8.58
CA VAL A 56 10.78 -2.30 -9.04
C VAL A 56 11.19 -1.34 -7.92
N HIS A 57 10.50 -1.38 -6.77
CA HIS A 57 10.84 -0.57 -5.59
C HIS A 57 10.65 -1.38 -4.29
N ALA A 58 11.48 -1.13 -3.27
CA ALA A 58 11.49 -1.91 -2.04
C ALA A 58 10.12 -1.88 -1.31
N ALA A 59 9.53 -0.69 -1.20
CA ALA A 59 8.24 -0.44 -0.56
C ALA A 59 7.06 -0.36 -1.55
N GLN A 60 7.18 -0.99 -2.73
CA GLN A 60 6.15 -0.95 -3.77
C GLN A 60 4.80 -1.49 -3.27
N LYS A 61 3.81 -0.60 -3.24
CA LYS A 61 2.40 -0.96 -3.01
C LYS A 61 1.80 -1.60 -4.25
N THR A 62 0.74 -2.38 -4.07
CA THR A 62 0.03 -2.97 -5.20
C THR A 62 -0.93 -1.95 -5.81
N VAL A 63 -1.01 -1.89 -7.15
CA VAL A 63 -2.00 -1.04 -7.83
C VAL A 63 -3.41 -1.38 -7.35
N LYS A 64 -3.71 -2.67 -7.09
CA LYS A 64 -5.01 -3.11 -6.57
C LYS A 64 -5.35 -2.46 -5.23
N LEU A 65 -4.42 -2.46 -4.26
CA LEU A 65 -4.64 -1.83 -2.95
C LEU A 65 -4.92 -0.34 -3.10
N ILE A 66 -4.06 0.36 -3.83
CA ILE A 66 -4.18 1.80 -4.04
C ILE A 66 -5.47 2.13 -4.80
N SER A 67 -5.87 1.31 -5.78
CA SER A 67 -7.14 1.48 -6.48
C SER A 67 -8.33 1.44 -5.53
N GLU A 68 -8.35 0.53 -4.55
CA GLU A 68 -9.39 0.48 -3.52
C GLU A 68 -9.36 1.72 -2.62
N VAL A 69 -8.17 2.18 -2.22
CA VAL A 69 -8.02 3.39 -1.39
C VAL A 69 -8.55 4.62 -2.12
N CYS A 70 -8.21 4.81 -3.40
CA CYS A 70 -8.68 5.96 -4.19
C CYS A 70 -10.20 6.08 -4.27
N ARG A 71 -10.96 5.01 -4.02
CA ARG A 71 -12.42 5.06 -4.00
C ARG A 71 -12.98 5.99 -2.91
N CYS A 72 -12.17 6.33 -1.89
CA CYS A 72 -12.55 7.32 -0.88
C CYS A 72 -12.83 8.71 -1.49
N THR A 73 -12.27 9.02 -2.67
CA THR A 73 -12.44 10.30 -3.37
C THR A 73 -13.70 10.39 -4.24
N ARG A 74 -14.43 9.29 -4.44
CA ARG A 74 -15.56 9.19 -5.40
C ARG A 74 -16.75 10.12 -5.13
N HIS A 75 -16.84 10.68 -3.92
CA HIS A 75 -17.87 11.65 -3.59
C HIS A 75 -17.58 13.06 -4.13
N GLN A 76 -16.39 13.28 -4.70
CA GLN A 76 -15.95 14.55 -5.27
C GLN A 76 -16.26 14.60 -6.77
N GLU A 77 -16.75 15.73 -7.27
CA GLU A 77 -17.03 15.91 -8.70
C GLU A 77 -15.75 15.91 -9.56
N ASN A 78 -14.63 16.40 -9.01
CA ASN A 78 -13.33 16.45 -9.67
C ASN A 78 -12.23 15.94 -8.72
N PRO A 79 -12.16 14.62 -8.48
CA PRO A 79 -11.28 14.05 -7.48
C PRO A 79 -9.81 14.29 -7.85
N LYS A 80 -9.02 14.68 -6.85
CA LYS A 80 -7.58 14.91 -6.97
C LYS A 80 -6.84 14.12 -5.90
N VAL A 81 -5.72 13.51 -6.29
CA VAL A 81 -4.84 12.78 -5.37
C VAL A 81 -3.44 13.37 -5.43
N LEU A 82 -2.84 13.55 -4.25
CA LEU A 82 -1.44 13.93 -4.09
C LEU A 82 -0.72 12.77 -3.42
N ASP A 83 0.40 12.36 -4.01
CA ASP A 83 1.37 11.46 -3.40
C ASP A 83 2.73 12.18 -3.26
N PRO A 84 3.10 12.64 -2.06
CA PRO A 84 4.36 13.34 -1.86
C PRO A 84 5.59 12.40 -1.86
N PHE A 85 5.38 11.08 -1.89
CA PHE A 85 6.43 10.06 -1.85
C PHE A 85 6.11 8.91 -2.83
N ALA A 86 6.04 9.24 -4.12
CA ALA A 86 5.42 8.41 -5.14
C ALA A 86 6.12 7.05 -5.36
N GLY A 87 7.41 6.94 -5.07
CA GLY A 87 8.25 5.76 -5.17
C GLY A 87 8.10 5.06 -6.51
N SER A 88 7.43 3.90 -6.50
CA SER A 88 7.09 3.14 -7.73
C SER A 88 5.91 3.70 -8.51
N TRP A 89 5.55 4.98 -8.32
CA TRP A 89 4.48 5.72 -8.99
C TRP A 89 3.11 5.01 -8.99
N THR A 90 2.87 4.15 -7.99
CA THR A 90 1.71 3.26 -7.96
C THR A 90 0.41 4.04 -7.75
N THR A 91 0.47 5.13 -6.98
CA THR A 91 -0.64 6.06 -6.75
C THR A 91 -1.11 6.71 -8.04
N LEU A 92 -0.18 7.24 -8.84
CA LEU A 92 -0.51 7.91 -10.10
C LEU A 92 -1.10 6.92 -11.11
N LEU A 93 -0.53 5.71 -11.20
CA LEU A 93 -1.06 4.67 -12.10
C LEU A 93 -2.49 4.26 -11.70
N ALA A 94 -2.75 4.06 -10.40
CA ALA A 94 -4.08 3.69 -9.91
C ALA A 94 -5.11 4.81 -10.08
N ALA A 95 -4.71 6.06 -9.86
CA ALA A 95 -5.55 7.24 -10.04
C ALA A 95 -5.91 7.45 -11.52
N ARG A 96 -4.92 7.40 -12.43
CA ARG A 96 -5.13 7.54 -13.88
C ARG A 96 -6.12 6.51 -14.41
N ARG A 97 -6.04 5.25 -13.95
CA ARG A 97 -6.97 4.17 -14.34
C ARG A 97 -8.42 4.41 -13.89
N GLN A 98 -8.65 5.32 -12.95
CA GLN A 98 -9.97 5.68 -12.43
C GLN A 98 -10.42 7.08 -12.89
N GLY A 99 -9.69 7.72 -13.81
CA GLY A 99 -10.00 9.08 -14.26
C GLY A 99 -9.75 10.16 -13.19
N ILE A 100 -8.95 9.86 -12.16
CA ILE A 100 -8.63 10.79 -11.07
C ILE A 100 -7.37 11.57 -11.46
N GLN A 101 -7.40 12.89 -11.32
CA GLN A 101 -6.22 13.73 -11.51
C GLN A 101 -5.23 13.47 -10.37
N ALA A 102 -3.97 13.20 -10.69
CA ALA A 102 -2.95 12.88 -9.69
C ALA A 102 -1.67 13.70 -9.88
N VAL A 103 -1.05 14.05 -8.75
CA VAL A 103 0.28 14.67 -8.67
C VAL A 103 1.16 13.78 -7.80
N GLY A 104 2.39 13.53 -8.25
CA GLY A 104 3.39 12.77 -7.53
C GLY A 104 4.69 13.54 -7.37
N VAL A 105 5.36 13.37 -6.24
CA VAL A 105 6.74 13.84 -5.99
C VAL A 105 7.58 12.65 -5.57
N GLU A 106 8.83 12.58 -6.03
CA GLU A 106 9.84 11.59 -5.65
C GLU A 106 11.21 12.24 -5.55
#